data_AF-A0A3D0D4H9-F1
#
_entry.id   AF-A0A3D0D4H9-F1
#
_cell.length_a   1.000
_cell.length_b   1.000
_cell.length_c   1.000
_cell.angle_alpha   90.00
_cell.angle_beta   90.00
_cell.angle_gamma   90.00
#
_symmetry.space_group_name_H-M   'P 1'
#
loop_
_entity.id
_entity.type
_entity.pdbx_description
1 polymer ?
#
loop_
_entity_poly.entity_id
_entity_poly.type
_entity_poly.pdbx_seq_one_letter_code
_entity_poly.pdbx_strand_id
1 'polypeptide(L)'
;MIDQLKAEYPIETLCEGLDCPRRSYDYQPSASADSPAGAAIERILGRWPFSGYRRVTAQLKREGLPINSTAVRRVRGHLGQRGPVGQVKAPLTTQSTPSLPRFPHLIQGRAATRPDEIGVADITYLPLGRRFI
;
A
#
# COMPACT_ATOMS: atom_id res chain seq x y z
N MET A 1 -15.70 33.07 -20.14
CA MET A 1 -16.39 34.36 -19.94
C MET A 1 -15.65 35.27 -18.96
N ILE A 2 -15.48 34.93 -17.67
CA ILE A 2 -14.67 35.73 -16.73
C ILE A 2 -13.22 35.91 -17.24
N ASP A 3 -12.58 34.85 -17.73
CA ASP A 3 -11.22 34.93 -18.27
C ASP A 3 -11.04 35.82 -19.49
N GLN A 4 -12.11 36.09 -20.23
CA GLN A 4 -12.09 36.96 -21.41
C GLN A 4 -12.24 38.44 -21.03
N LEU A 5 -12.87 38.73 -19.88
CA LEU A 5 -13.23 40.09 -19.46
C LEU A 5 -12.39 40.61 -18.28
N LYS A 6 -11.57 39.76 -17.64
CA LYS A 6 -10.74 40.12 -16.49
C LYS A 6 -9.66 41.18 -16.77
N ALA A 7 -9.37 41.44 -18.05
CA ALA A 7 -8.44 42.50 -18.46
C ALA A 7 -9.09 43.89 -18.43
N GLU A 8 -10.42 43.96 -18.55
CA GLU A 8 -11.19 45.20 -18.65
C GLU A 8 -11.99 45.50 -17.38
N TYR A 9 -12.36 44.48 -16.61
CA TYR A 9 -13.18 44.62 -15.40
C TYR A 9 -12.59 43.87 -14.20
N PRO A 10 -12.76 44.38 -12.97
CA PRO A 10 -12.40 43.65 -11.76
C PRO A 10 -13.11 42.29 -11.67
N ILE A 11 -12.39 41.27 -11.25
CA ILE A 11 -12.92 39.90 -11.08
C ILE A 11 -14.13 39.89 -10.14
N GLU A 12 -14.16 40.74 -9.11
CA GLU A 12 -15.29 40.90 -8.19
C GLU A 12 -16.58 41.27 -8.93
N THR A 13 -16.53 42.29 -9.78
CA THR A 13 -17.69 42.75 -10.56
C THR A 13 -18.17 41.69 -11.54
N LEU A 14 -17.24 40.93 -12.13
CA LEU A 14 -17.57 39.82 -13.02
C LEU A 14 -18.20 38.64 -12.25
N CYS A 15 -17.71 38.33 -11.05
CA CYS A 15 -18.27 37.29 -10.19
C CYS A 15 -19.66 37.65 -9.69
N GLU A 16 -19.87 38.90 -9.26
CA GLU A 16 -21.17 39.43 -8.85
C GLU A 16 -22.19 39.41 -9.99
N GLY A 17 -21.80 39.91 -11.18
CA GLY A 17 -22.69 39.93 -12.35
C GLY A 17 -23.07 38.54 -12.88
N LEU A 18 -22.29 37.51 -12.52
CA LEU A 18 -22.54 36.11 -12.90
C LEU A 18 -23.09 35.26 -11.76
N ASP A 19 -23.45 35.89 -10.64
CA ASP A 19 -23.95 35.24 -9.45
C ASP A 19 -23.07 34.04 -9.03
N CYS A 20 -21.74 34.23 -9.09
CA CYS A 20 -20.77 33.21 -8.74
C CYS A 20 -19.86 33.67 -7.59
N PRO A 21 -19.68 32.87 -6.53
CA PRO A 21 -18.76 33.22 -5.46
C PRO A 21 -17.32 33.32 -5.99
N ARG A 22 -16.59 34.38 -5.64
CA ARG A 22 -15.17 34.55 -6.02
C ARG A 22 -14.30 33.33 -5.72
N ARG A 23 -14.54 32.67 -4.57
CA ARG A 23 -13.85 31.42 -4.20
C ARG A 23 -13.97 30.31 -5.24
N SER A 24 -15.09 30.24 -5.96
CA SER A 24 -15.31 29.25 -7.00
C SER A 24 -14.51 29.56 -8.27
N TYR A 25 -14.28 30.84 -8.57
CA TYR A 25 -13.41 31.26 -9.66
C TYR A 25 -11.93 31.03 -9.34
N ASP A 26 -11.51 31.37 -8.13
CA ASP A 26 -10.14 31.16 -7.65
C ASP A 26 -9.83 29.67 -7.41
N TYR A 27 -10.85 28.80 -7.38
CA TYR A 27 -10.67 27.36 -7.21
C TYR A 27 -10.04 26.73 -8.44
N GLN A 28 -8.74 26.46 -8.37
CA GLN A 28 -8.09 25.57 -9.32
C GLN A 28 -8.18 24.11 -8.82
N PRO A 29 -8.70 23.18 -9.65
CA PRO A 29 -8.70 21.77 -9.31
C PRO A 29 -7.26 21.29 -9.07
N SER A 30 -6.94 20.94 -7.82
CA SER A 30 -5.60 20.46 -7.49
C SER A 30 -5.35 19.05 -8.04
N ALA A 31 -4.42 18.96 -9.01
CA ALA A 31 -3.77 17.77 -9.58
C ALA A 31 -4.72 16.59 -9.88
N SER A 32 -5.14 16.49 -11.15
CA SER A 32 -5.72 15.26 -11.72
C SER A 32 -4.68 14.14 -11.78
N ALA A 33 -5.12 12.91 -12.04
CA ALA A 33 -4.24 11.78 -12.34
C ALA A 33 -3.27 12.09 -13.50
N ASP A 34 -3.65 12.98 -14.41
CA ASP A 34 -2.85 13.42 -15.57
C ASP A 34 -1.76 14.44 -15.22
N SER A 35 -1.64 14.85 -13.95
CA SER A 35 -0.52 15.66 -13.49
C SER A 35 0.79 14.84 -13.46
N PRO A 36 1.97 15.47 -13.56
CA PRO A 36 3.26 14.78 -13.37
C PRO A 36 3.34 14.03 -12.03
N ALA A 37 2.70 14.56 -11.00
CA ALA A 37 2.57 13.92 -9.69
C ALA A 37 1.67 12.67 -9.76
N GLY A 38 0.57 12.74 -10.49
CA GLY A 38 -0.32 11.61 -10.75
C GLY A 38 0.36 10.47 -11.49
N ALA A 39 1.10 10.77 -12.56
CA ALA A 39 1.90 9.79 -13.30
C ALA A 39 2.96 9.10 -12.42
N ALA A 40 3.63 9.85 -11.54
CA ALA A 40 4.58 9.28 -10.59
C ALA A 40 3.90 8.34 -9.57
N ILE A 41 2.73 8.72 -9.05
CA ILE A 41 1.93 7.90 -8.15
C ILE A 41 1.46 6.62 -8.87
N GLU A 42 0.96 6.75 -10.09
CA GLU A 42 0.48 5.63 -10.90
C GLU A 42 1.61 4.65 -11.22
N ARG A 43 2.81 5.13 -11.58
CA ARG A 43 3.99 4.28 -11.78
C ARG A 43 4.34 3.46 -10.54
N ILE A 44 4.32 4.08 -9.35
CA ILE A 44 4.63 3.39 -8.09
C ILE A 44 3.54 2.35 -7.77
N LEU A 45 2.27 2.69 -7.98
CA LEU A 45 1.15 1.78 -7.79
C LEU A 45 1.17 0.64 -8.81
N GLY A 46 1.57 0.88 -10.07
CA GLY A 46 1.73 -0.17 -11.08
C GLY A 46 2.82 -1.17 -10.71
N ARG A 47 3.93 -0.69 -10.13
CA ARG A 47 5.01 -1.56 -9.64
C ARG A 47 4.65 -2.30 -8.35
N TRP A 48 3.92 -1.66 -7.45
CA TRP A 48 3.52 -2.23 -6.17
C TRP A 48 2.03 -1.96 -5.87
N PRO A 49 1.10 -2.73 -6.49
CA PRO A 49 -0.34 -2.48 -6.44
C PRO A 49 -0.94 -2.48 -5.02
N PHE A 50 -0.32 -3.22 -4.10
CA PHE A 50 -0.77 -3.35 -2.72
C PHE A 50 -0.17 -2.30 -1.77
N SER A 51 0.60 -1.33 -2.28
CA SER A 51 1.17 -0.27 -1.46
C SER A 51 0.10 0.74 -1.05
N GLY A 52 -0.13 0.83 0.27
CA GLY A 52 -0.96 1.90 0.83
C GLY A 52 -0.32 3.29 0.62
N TYR A 53 -1.15 4.33 0.72
CA TYR A 53 -0.73 5.73 0.48
C TYR A 53 0.52 6.15 1.27
N ARG A 54 0.73 5.63 2.50
CA ARG A 54 1.91 5.91 3.32
C ARG A 54 3.20 5.44 2.65
N ARG A 55 3.20 4.22 2.10
CA ARG A 55 4.36 3.64 1.40
C ARG A 55 4.64 4.40 0.10
N VAL A 56 3.60 4.73 -0.65
CA VAL A 56 3.71 5.52 -1.88
C VAL A 56 4.29 6.91 -1.57
N THR A 57 3.77 7.60 -0.55
CA THR A 57 4.27 8.91 -0.11
C THR A 57 5.75 8.85 0.29
N ALA A 58 6.15 7.82 1.04
CA ALA A 58 7.55 7.64 1.42
C ALA A 58 8.46 7.35 0.22
N GLN A 59 8.00 6.58 -0.76
CA GLN A 59 8.75 6.31 -1.99
C GLN A 59 8.94 7.59 -2.82
N LEU A 60 7.87 8.37 -3.01
CA LEU A 60 7.94 9.65 -3.70
C LEU A 60 8.95 10.60 -3.05
N LYS A 61 8.95 10.67 -1.71
CA LYS A 61 9.94 11.45 -0.96
C LYS A 61 11.38 10.97 -1.21
N ARG A 62 11.62 9.65 -1.30
CA ARG A 62 12.95 9.10 -1.63
C ARG A 62 13.38 9.43 -3.06
N GLU A 63 12.43 9.53 -3.98
CA GLU A 63 12.66 9.91 -5.37
C GLU A 63 12.77 11.43 -5.58
N GLY A 64 12.80 12.22 -4.49
CA GLY A 64 12.93 13.68 -4.56
C GLY A 64 11.62 14.41 -4.91
N LEU A 65 10.48 13.73 -4.86
CA LEU A 65 9.15 14.27 -5.15
C LEU A 65 8.35 14.39 -3.84
N PRO A 66 8.41 15.53 -3.11
CA PRO A 66 7.71 15.71 -1.85
C PRO A 66 6.20 15.97 -2.09
N ILE A 67 5.46 14.91 -2.45
CA ILE A 67 4.02 14.98 -2.66
C ILE A 67 3.29 14.71 -1.33
N ASN A 68 2.29 15.52 -1.00
CA ASN A 68 1.50 15.34 0.22
C ASN A 68 0.69 14.02 0.17
N SER A 69 0.63 13.32 1.30
CA SER A 69 -0.21 12.13 1.49
C SER A 69 -1.68 12.32 1.09
N THR A 70 -2.24 13.53 1.24
CA THR A 70 -3.60 13.86 0.79
C THR A 70 -3.73 13.82 -0.73
N ALA A 71 -2.73 14.29 -1.48
CA ALA A 71 -2.70 14.22 -2.94
C ALA A 71 -2.60 12.76 -3.40
N VAL A 72 -1.75 11.96 -2.75
CA VAL A 72 -1.64 10.51 -3.03
C VAL A 72 -2.98 9.79 -2.82
N ARG A 73 -3.69 10.09 -1.72
CA ARG A 73 -5.04 9.52 -1.47
C ARG A 73 -6.04 9.93 -2.53
N ARG A 74 -6.00 11.20 -2.96
CA ARG A 74 -6.89 11.72 -3.99
C ARG A 74 -6.66 11.02 -5.33
N VAL A 75 -5.42 10.96 -5.82
CA VAL A 75 -5.05 10.28 -7.08
C VAL A 75 -5.43 8.81 -7.02
N ARG A 76 -5.10 8.11 -5.92
CA ARG A 76 -5.50 6.70 -5.72
C ARG A 76 -7.02 6.51 -5.74
N GLY A 77 -7.78 7.49 -5.26
CA GLY A 77 -9.24 7.53 -5.35
C GLY A 77 -9.74 7.66 -6.79
N HIS A 78 -9.12 8.51 -7.61
CA HIS A 78 -9.45 8.67 -9.03
C HIS A 78 -9.11 7.43 -9.84
N LEU A 79 -7.99 6.78 -9.54
CA LEU A 79 -7.55 5.53 -10.19
C LEU A 79 -8.41 4.31 -9.80
N GLY A 80 -9.47 4.47 -9.00
CA GLY A 80 -10.31 3.35 -8.53
C GLY A 80 -9.57 2.34 -7.63
N GLN A 81 -8.32 2.63 -7.26
CA GLN A 81 -7.48 1.74 -6.44
C GLN A 81 -7.85 1.84 -4.96
N ARG A 82 -9.10 1.57 -4.63
CA ARG A 82 -9.54 1.32 -3.24
C ARG A 82 -9.36 -0.14 -2.83
N GLY A 83 -8.69 -0.93 -3.69
CA GLY A 83 -8.59 -2.38 -3.63
C GLY A 83 -8.07 -2.92 -2.29
N PRO A 84 -8.55 -4.12 -1.91
CA PRO A 84 -8.28 -4.75 -0.63
C PRO A 84 -6.78 -4.95 -0.43
N VAL A 85 -6.38 -5.02 0.83
CA VAL A 85 -5.03 -5.46 1.23
C VAL A 85 -4.78 -6.78 0.51
N GLY A 86 -3.83 -6.80 -0.43
CA GLY A 86 -3.53 -8.01 -1.20
C GLY A 86 -3.33 -9.20 -0.24
N GLN A 87 -3.69 -10.40 -0.70
CA GLN A 87 -3.46 -11.62 0.07
C GLN A 87 -2.04 -11.58 0.64
N VAL A 88 -1.93 -11.51 1.96
CA VAL A 88 -0.66 -11.64 2.65
C VAL A 88 -0.19 -13.05 2.35
N LYS A 89 0.73 -13.21 1.38
CA LYS A 89 1.46 -14.45 1.22
C LYS A 89 2.31 -14.59 2.48
N ALA A 90 1.74 -15.23 3.50
CA ALA A 90 2.54 -15.76 4.59
C ALA A 90 3.57 -16.70 3.94
N PRO A 91 4.86 -16.63 4.32
CA PRO A 91 5.82 -17.61 3.84
C PRO A 91 5.26 -19.00 4.19
N LEU A 92 5.16 -19.87 3.19
CA LEU A 92 4.91 -21.28 3.42
C LEU A 92 6.17 -21.83 4.10
N THR A 93 6.14 -21.89 5.44
CA THR A 93 7.21 -22.48 6.25
C THR A 93 7.25 -24.01 6.12
N THR A 94 6.21 -24.60 5.55
CA THR A 94 6.05 -26.05 5.43
C THR A 94 6.01 -26.45 3.96
N GLN A 95 6.98 -27.27 3.54
CA GLN A 95 6.94 -27.98 2.27
C GLN A 95 6.31 -29.36 2.50
N SER A 96 5.00 -29.49 2.24
CA SER A 96 4.25 -30.73 2.48
C SER A 96 4.69 -31.91 1.60
N THR A 97 5.39 -31.63 0.48
CA THR A 97 5.99 -32.62 -0.42
C THR A 97 7.49 -32.37 -0.53
N PRO A 98 8.29 -32.79 0.46
CA PRO A 98 9.75 -32.72 0.37
C PRO A 98 10.22 -33.61 -0.79
N SER A 99 11.17 -33.13 -1.59
CA SER A 99 11.89 -33.96 -2.57
C SER A 99 12.91 -34.89 -1.91
N LEU A 100 13.18 -34.70 -0.62
CA LEU A 100 14.11 -35.49 0.16
C LEU A 100 13.47 -36.82 0.62
N PRO A 101 14.26 -37.90 0.75
CA PRO A 101 13.77 -39.17 1.26
C PRO A 101 13.24 -39.02 2.69
N ARG A 102 12.15 -39.71 2.99
CA ARG A 102 11.62 -39.82 4.36
C ARG A 102 12.55 -40.74 5.16
N PHE A 103 13.18 -40.19 6.20
CA PHE A 103 13.96 -41.00 7.12
C PHE A 103 13.05 -41.88 7.98
N PRO A 104 13.48 -43.12 8.31
CA PRO A 104 12.70 -44.02 9.14
C PRO A 104 12.56 -43.45 10.56
N HIS A 105 11.38 -43.64 11.16
CA HIS A 105 11.12 -43.26 12.54
C HIS A 105 11.76 -44.31 13.49
N LEU A 106 13.04 -44.11 13.81
CA LEU A 106 13.89 -45.10 14.49
C LEU A 106 13.40 -45.55 15.88
N ILE A 107 12.50 -44.78 16.51
CA ILE A 107 11.93 -45.05 17.82
C ILE A 107 10.53 -45.69 17.75
N GLN A 108 9.96 -45.85 16.56
CA GLN A 108 8.64 -46.42 16.39
C GLN A 108 8.59 -47.87 16.91
N GLY A 109 7.73 -48.12 17.90
CA GLY A 109 7.56 -49.45 18.50
C GLY A 109 8.65 -49.88 19.49
N ARG A 110 9.60 -49.00 19.85
CA ARG A 110 10.55 -49.25 20.94
C ARG A 110 10.03 -48.68 22.25
N ALA A 111 10.22 -49.42 23.34
CA ALA A 111 10.01 -48.92 24.70
C ALA A 111 11.32 -48.33 25.26
N ALA A 112 11.23 -47.21 25.98
CA ALA A 112 12.35 -46.70 26.78
C ALA A 112 12.43 -47.50 28.09
N THR A 113 13.49 -48.30 28.23
CA THR A 113 13.67 -49.25 29.34
C THR A 113 14.58 -48.72 30.45
N ARG A 114 15.37 -47.68 30.17
CA ARG A 114 16.25 -47.02 31.14
C ARG A 114 16.30 -45.50 30.91
N PRO A 115 16.69 -44.70 31.94
CA PRO A 115 16.95 -43.27 31.77
C PRO A 115 17.96 -43.00 30.64
N ASP A 116 17.78 -41.87 29.96
CA ASP A 116 18.66 -41.38 28.88
C ASP A 116 18.79 -42.29 27.64
N GLU A 117 17.87 -43.25 27.45
CA GLU A 117 17.88 -44.16 26.30
C GLU A 117 17.27 -43.53 25.02
N ILE A 118 16.21 -42.73 25.17
CA ILE A 118 15.48 -42.11 24.06
C ILE A 118 15.27 -40.63 24.38
N GLY A 119 15.81 -39.77 23.52
CA GLY A 119 15.53 -38.32 23.54
C GLY A 119 14.60 -37.93 22.40
N VAL A 120 13.52 -37.22 22.71
CA VAL A 120 12.62 -36.61 21.73
C VAL A 120 12.59 -35.11 21.99
N ALA A 121 12.70 -34.33 20.91
CA ALA A 121 12.54 -32.89 20.95
C ALA A 121 11.44 -32.50 19.98
N ASP A 122 10.66 -31.49 20.36
CA ASP A 122 9.65 -30.88 19.50
C ASP A 122 9.90 -29.37 19.42
N ILE A 123 9.50 -28.75 18.31
CA ILE A 123 9.61 -27.31 18.12
C ILE A 123 8.23 -26.70 18.29
N THR A 124 8.06 -25.91 19.35
CA THR A 124 6.84 -25.14 19.58
C THR A 124 7.05 -23.70 19.12
N TYR A 125 6.30 -23.29 18.11
CA TYR A 125 6.24 -21.90 17.69
C TYR A 125 5.50 -21.05 18.73
N LEU A 126 6.14 -19.98 19.21
CA LEU A 126 5.51 -19.07 20.15
C LEU A 126 4.84 -17.90 19.41
N PRO A 127 3.58 -17.57 19.70
CA PRO A 127 2.91 -16.46 19.03
C PRO A 127 3.48 -15.11 19.47
N LEU A 128 3.96 -14.32 18.51
CA LEU A 128 4.45 -12.96 18.69
C LEU A 128 3.65 -11.98 17.81
N GLY A 129 2.55 -11.48 18.35
CA GLY A 129 1.63 -10.57 17.64
C GLY A 129 0.98 -11.24 16.43
N ARG A 130 1.35 -10.83 15.21
CA ARG A 130 0.85 -11.41 13.95
C ARG A 130 1.81 -12.43 13.33
N ARG A 131 2.82 -12.89 14.07
CA ARG A 131 3.88 -13.79 13.58
C ARG A 131 4.18 -14.87 14.61
N PHE A 132 4.93 -15.88 14.19
CA PHE A 132 5.52 -16.91 15.05
C PHE A 132 7.04 -16.71 15.10
N ILE A 133 7.65 -17.01 16.24
CA ILE A 133 9.09 -17.16 16.42
C ILE A 133 9.44 -18.61 16.73
#